data_AF-A0A2T1CH38-F1
#
_entry.id   AF-A0A2T1CH38-F1
#
_cell.length_a   1.000
_cell.length_b   1.000
_cell.length_c   1.000
_cell.angle_alpha   90.00
_cell.angle_beta   90.00
_cell.angle_gamma   90.00
#
_symmetry.space_group_name_H-M   'P 1'
#
loop_
_entity.id
_entity.type
_entity.pdbx_description
1 polymer ?
#
loop_
_entity_poly.entity_id
_entity_poly.type
_entity_poly.pdbx_seq_one_letter_code
_entity_poly.pdbx_strand_id
1 'polypeptide(L)'
;LPRSLRPYRHGDPTRLIHWRTSARYGELRVRELEIAAGGQEIIIALDSAALWQAEEFERAVTVAASLYFYASKRLLNVKLWTAGTGLVSGNRVVLETLAAVNAGEEAIDSRSKLSIIWLTQNSASLSTLSQGSRWVLWPSATAKTDEKILVKHDLPGLEIRSDRPLELQLQASVS
;
A
#
# COMPACT_ATOMS: atom_id res chain seq x y z
N LEU A 1 -17.16 0.71 -29.89
CA LEU A 1 -18.18 1.28 -28.97
C LEU A 1 -17.44 1.89 -27.78
N PRO A 2 -17.87 3.05 -27.23
CA PRO A 2 -17.28 3.56 -25.99
C PRO A 2 -17.45 2.50 -24.90
N ARG A 3 -16.39 2.28 -24.13
CA ARG A 3 -16.05 1.02 -23.46
C ARG A 3 -16.92 0.64 -22.24
N SER A 4 -18.03 1.35 -21.97
CA SER A 4 -18.85 1.15 -20.76
C SER A 4 -20.36 1.49 -20.93
N LEU A 5 -21.02 0.98 -21.98
CA LEU A 5 -22.48 1.12 -22.13
C LEU A 5 -23.19 -0.21 -21.87
N ARG A 6 -24.12 -0.22 -20.91
CA ARG A 6 -24.98 -1.38 -20.61
C ARG A 6 -26.46 -1.08 -20.82
N PRO A 7 -27.33 -2.10 -20.99
CA PRO A 7 -28.77 -1.91 -20.95
C PRO A 7 -29.23 -1.26 -19.64
N TYR A 8 -30.20 -0.35 -19.74
CA TYR A 8 -30.89 0.24 -18.59
C TYR A 8 -31.61 -0.83 -17.78
N ARG A 9 -31.52 -0.73 -16.46
CA ARG A 9 -32.28 -1.50 -15.48
C ARG A 9 -33.17 -0.56 -14.70
N HIS A 10 -34.33 -1.04 -14.29
CA HIS A 10 -35.23 -0.26 -13.44
C HIS A 10 -34.49 0.17 -12.16
N GLY A 11 -34.50 1.47 -11.86
CA GLY A 11 -33.73 2.06 -10.76
C GLY A 11 -32.40 2.72 -11.17
N ASP A 12 -31.96 2.55 -12.41
CA ASP A 12 -30.79 3.26 -12.90
C ASP A 12 -31.03 4.78 -12.96
N PRO A 13 -30.04 5.60 -12.58
CA PRO A 13 -30.18 7.05 -12.60
C PRO A 13 -30.27 7.55 -14.04
N THR A 14 -31.37 8.22 -14.37
CA THR A 14 -31.67 8.72 -15.73
C THR A 14 -30.61 9.68 -16.27
N ARG A 15 -29.91 10.41 -15.38
CA ARG A 15 -28.78 11.30 -15.74
C ARG A 15 -27.61 10.58 -16.42
N LEU A 16 -27.51 9.25 -16.25
CA LEU A 16 -26.46 8.44 -16.88
C LEU A 16 -26.90 7.83 -18.23
N ILE A 17 -28.13 8.09 -18.69
CA ILE A 17 -28.60 7.60 -19.99
C ILE A 17 -27.82 8.26 -21.13
N HIS A 18 -27.26 7.44 -22.00
CA HIS A 18 -26.59 7.90 -23.23
C HIS A 18 -27.61 8.02 -24.36
N TRP A 19 -28.27 9.18 -24.46
CA TRP A 19 -29.37 9.43 -25.40
C TRP A 19 -29.04 9.09 -26.86
N ARG A 20 -27.88 9.50 -27.37
CA ARG A 20 -27.47 9.22 -28.76
C ARG A 20 -27.35 7.73 -29.07
N THR A 21 -26.91 6.92 -28.10
CA THR A 21 -26.77 5.46 -28.30
C THR A 21 -28.12 4.80 -28.15
N SER A 22 -28.92 5.26 -27.19
CA SER A 22 -30.27 4.76 -26.96
C SER A 22 -31.16 4.96 -28.18
N ALA A 23 -31.09 6.14 -28.81
CA ALA A 23 -31.80 6.44 -30.05
C ALA A 23 -31.36 5.54 -31.23
N ARG A 24 -30.07 5.18 -31.29
CA ARG A 24 -29.54 4.34 -32.38
C ARG A 24 -29.99 2.88 -32.27
N TYR A 25 -30.09 2.35 -31.05
CA TYR A 25 -30.39 0.94 -30.81
C TYR A 25 -31.83 0.68 -30.36
N GLY A 26 -32.64 1.72 -30.16
CA GLY A 26 -34.05 1.58 -29.75
C GLY A 26 -34.26 1.18 -28.30
N GLU A 27 -33.20 1.10 -27.49
CA GLU A 27 -33.23 0.67 -26.09
C GLU A 27 -32.43 1.65 -25.23
N LEU A 28 -32.89 1.93 -24.01
CA LEU A 28 -32.15 2.77 -23.08
C LEU A 28 -30.80 2.13 -22.71
N ARG A 29 -29.72 2.87 -22.97
CA ARG A 29 -28.35 2.48 -22.62
C ARG A 29 -27.78 3.47 -21.62
N VAL A 30 -27.24 2.95 -20.53
CA VAL A 30 -26.69 3.74 -19.40
C VAL A 30 -25.18 3.68 -19.46
N ARG A 31 -24.52 4.83 -19.22
CA ARG A 31 -23.08 4.90 -18.97
C ARG A 31 -22.80 4.25 -17.64
N GLU A 32 -22.10 3.13 -17.67
CA GLU A 32 -21.51 2.56 -16.48
C GLU A 32 -20.32 3.44 -16.12
N LEU A 33 -20.39 4.05 -14.94
CA LEU A 33 -19.20 4.64 -14.33
C LEU A 33 -18.24 3.47 -14.13
N GLU A 34 -17.07 3.53 -14.75
CA GLU A 34 -15.97 2.66 -14.35
C GLU A 34 -15.65 3.02 -12.90
N ILE A 35 -16.28 2.31 -11.95
CA ILE A 35 -15.62 2.04 -10.68
C ILE A 35 -14.33 1.38 -11.13
N ALA A 36 -13.17 1.91 -10.72
CA ALA A 36 -11.87 1.34 -11.03
C ALA A 36 -11.76 -0.08 -10.43
N ALA A 37 -12.48 -1.04 -10.99
CA ALA A 37 -12.44 -2.44 -10.69
C ALA A 37 -11.34 -3.01 -11.57
N GLY A 38 -10.12 -3.08 -11.01
CA GLY A 38 -9.01 -3.77 -11.69
C GLY A 38 -7.61 -3.23 -11.41
N GLY A 39 -7.43 -2.21 -10.57
CA GLY A 39 -6.09 -1.84 -10.10
C GLY A 39 -5.62 -2.85 -9.05
N GLN A 40 -4.42 -3.39 -9.22
CA GLN A 40 -3.72 -4.13 -8.16
C GLN A 40 -3.76 -3.29 -6.88
N GLU A 41 -4.35 -3.83 -5.82
CA GLU A 41 -4.39 -3.17 -4.52
C GLU A 41 -2.97 -3.05 -3.98
N ILE A 42 -2.56 -1.83 -3.63
CA ILE A 42 -1.26 -1.56 -3.01
C ILE A 42 -1.48 -1.37 -1.53
N ILE A 43 -0.89 -2.24 -0.73
CA ILE A 43 -0.91 -2.11 0.72
C ILE A 43 0.49 -1.67 1.16
N ILE A 44 0.57 -0.46 1.72
CA ILE A 44 1.74 -0.01 2.44
C ILE A 44 1.57 -0.47 3.88
N ALA A 45 2.48 -1.28 4.39
CA ALA A 45 2.36 -1.89 5.71
C ALA A 45 3.55 -1.51 6.57
N LEU A 46 3.29 -0.77 7.64
CA LEU A 46 4.29 -0.39 8.64
C LEU A 46 4.27 -1.43 9.76
N ASP A 47 5.42 -2.04 10.04
CA ASP A 47 5.60 -3.04 11.08
C ASP A 47 5.60 -2.40 12.48
N SER A 48 4.49 -1.79 12.89
CA SER A 48 4.39 -1.13 14.20
C SER A 48 4.37 -2.12 15.37
N ALA A 49 4.19 -3.42 15.15
CA ALA A 49 4.30 -4.44 16.19
C ALA A 49 5.74 -4.75 16.58
N ALA A 50 6.71 -4.51 15.69
CA ALA A 50 8.11 -4.68 16.01
C ALA A 50 8.61 -3.59 16.96
N LEU A 51 9.73 -3.87 17.63
CA LEU A 51 10.50 -2.85 18.33
C LEU A 51 11.32 -2.06 17.32
N TRP A 52 11.36 -0.74 17.51
CA TRP A 52 12.11 0.16 16.65
C TRP A 52 13.07 1.06 17.44
N GLN A 53 14.15 1.45 16.80
CA GLN A 53 14.86 2.68 17.15
C GLN A 53 13.99 3.87 16.78
N ALA A 54 13.80 4.80 17.72
CA ALA A 54 12.86 5.91 17.57
C ALA A 54 13.08 6.72 16.29
N GLU A 55 14.34 7.08 15.97
CA GLU A 55 14.68 7.85 14.77
C GLU A 55 14.36 7.09 13.48
N GLU A 56 14.58 5.77 13.45
CA GLU A 56 14.30 4.95 12.27
C GLU A 56 12.80 4.68 12.12
N PHE A 57 12.05 4.62 13.23
CA PHE A 57 10.59 4.54 13.20
C PHE A 57 9.97 5.78 12.55
N GLU A 58 10.39 6.98 12.95
CA GLU A 58 9.91 8.23 12.36
C GLU A 58 10.22 8.32 10.86
N ARG A 59 11.40 7.83 10.45
CA ARG A 59 11.75 7.70 9.02
C ARG A 59 10.82 6.73 8.32
N ALA A 60 10.54 5.57 8.90
CA ALA A 60 9.62 4.58 8.32
C ALA A 60 8.18 5.12 8.22
N VAL A 61 7.68 5.86 9.22
CA VAL A 61 6.39 6.57 9.19
C VAL A 61 6.38 7.59 8.04
N THR A 62 7.45 8.35 7.87
CA THR A 62 7.62 9.31 6.78
C THR A 62 7.60 8.61 5.40
N VAL A 63 8.25 7.45 5.27
CA VAL A 63 8.21 6.64 4.04
C VAL A 63 6.79 6.12 3.79
N ALA A 64 6.11 5.61 4.82
CA ALA A 64 4.74 5.10 4.71
C ALA A 64 3.79 6.16 4.17
N ALA A 65 3.83 7.37 4.76
CA ALA A 65 3.07 8.52 4.30
C ALA A 65 3.42 8.86 2.84
N SER A 66 4.71 8.99 2.53
CA SER A 66 5.19 9.38 1.20
C SER A 66 4.72 8.42 0.12
N LEU A 67 4.84 7.11 0.35
CA LEU A 67 4.41 6.07 -0.58
C LEU A 67 2.88 6.07 -0.74
N TYR A 68 2.13 6.16 0.36
CA TYR A 68 0.67 6.21 0.32
C TYR A 68 0.17 7.41 -0.49
N PHE A 69 0.68 8.61 -0.20
CA PHE A 69 0.24 9.83 -0.90
C PHE A 69 0.72 9.87 -2.35
N TYR A 70 1.87 9.29 -2.67
CA TYR A 70 2.29 9.12 -4.05
C TYR A 70 1.30 8.22 -4.82
N ALA A 71 0.97 7.04 -4.29
CA ALA A 71 0.04 6.11 -4.92
C ALA A 71 -1.37 6.70 -5.04
N SER A 72 -1.84 7.39 -4.00
CA SER A 72 -3.13 8.10 -3.99
C SER A 72 -3.19 9.18 -5.07
N LYS A 73 -2.14 10.01 -5.22
CA LYS A 73 -2.04 11.03 -6.29
C LYS A 73 -2.02 10.41 -7.70
N ARG A 74 -1.54 9.18 -7.83
CA ARG A 74 -1.55 8.39 -9.07
C ARG A 74 -2.88 7.68 -9.33
N LEU A 75 -3.90 7.88 -8.49
CA LEU A 75 -5.20 7.22 -8.55
C LEU A 75 -5.11 5.69 -8.46
N LEU A 76 -4.07 5.19 -7.78
CA LEU A 76 -3.94 3.76 -7.47
C LEU A 76 -4.78 3.41 -6.24
N ASN A 77 -5.32 2.19 -6.20
CA ASN A 77 -6.06 1.69 -5.04
C ASN A 77 -5.06 1.35 -3.91
N VAL A 78 -4.83 2.30 -3.00
CA VAL A 78 -3.84 2.19 -1.93
C VAL A 78 -4.49 2.17 -0.54
N LYS A 79 -3.96 1.31 0.33
CA LYS A 79 -4.29 1.23 1.76
C LYS A 79 -3.04 1.27 2.62
N LEU A 80 -3.20 1.72 3.86
CA LEU A 80 -2.17 1.63 4.89
C LEU A 80 -2.56 0.51 5.86
N TRP A 81 -1.59 -0.27 6.32
CA TRP A 81 -1.74 -1.21 7.43
C TRP A 81 -0.74 -0.86 8.54
N THR A 82 -1.20 -0.91 9.79
CA THR A 82 -0.38 -0.96 11.00
C THR A 82 -0.92 -2.04 11.92
N ALA A 83 -0.12 -2.47 12.89
CA ALA A 83 -0.52 -3.51 13.85
C ALA A 83 -1.72 -3.09 14.70
N GLY A 84 -1.70 -1.85 15.23
CA GLY A 84 -2.72 -1.34 16.15
C GLY A 84 -4.01 -0.84 15.49
N THR A 85 -4.05 -0.65 14.16
CA THR A 85 -5.29 -0.18 13.49
C THR A 85 -5.79 -1.09 12.37
N GLY A 86 -4.97 -2.01 11.88
CA GLY A 86 -5.29 -2.80 10.70
C GLY A 86 -5.32 -1.96 9.42
N LEU A 87 -6.10 -2.41 8.43
CA LEU A 87 -6.20 -1.74 7.12
C LEU A 87 -7.07 -0.48 7.18
N VAL A 88 -6.48 0.66 6.77
CA VAL A 88 -7.18 1.94 6.65
C VAL A 88 -6.96 2.56 5.27
N SER A 89 -7.89 3.42 4.85
CA SER A 89 -7.79 4.19 3.61
C SER A 89 -8.46 5.56 3.74
N GLY A 90 -8.05 6.49 2.88
CA GLY A 90 -8.48 7.88 2.91
C GLY A 90 -7.44 8.80 3.56
N ASN A 91 -7.18 9.94 2.92
CA ASN A 91 -6.06 10.82 3.27
C ASN A 91 -6.05 11.27 4.74
N ARG A 92 -7.22 11.67 5.27
CA ARG A 92 -7.35 12.12 6.65
C ARG A 92 -7.12 10.99 7.64
N VAL A 93 -7.81 9.86 7.45
CA VAL A 93 -7.72 8.69 8.33
C VAL A 93 -6.28 8.17 8.38
N VAL A 94 -5.60 8.14 7.23
CA VAL A 94 -4.20 7.72 7.15
C VAL A 94 -3.27 8.66 7.90
N LEU A 95 -3.44 9.98 7.78
CA LEU A 95 -2.63 10.93 8.55
C LEU A 95 -2.90 10.83 10.05
N GLU A 96 -4.15 10.68 10.47
CA GLU A 96 -4.52 10.49 11.88
C GLU A 96 -3.92 9.18 12.42
N THR A 97 -3.95 8.11 11.63
CA THR A 97 -3.34 6.82 11.97
C THR A 97 -1.83 6.94 12.13
N LEU A 98 -1.14 7.55 11.16
CA LEU A 98 0.32 7.73 11.20
C LEU A 98 0.77 8.73 12.28
N ALA A 99 -0.09 9.65 12.70
CA ALA A 99 0.21 10.54 13.81
C ALA A 99 0.05 9.87 15.19
N ALA A 100 -0.80 8.84 15.28
CA ALA A 100 -1.06 8.11 16.53
C ALA A 100 -0.26 6.82 16.69
N VAL A 101 0.35 6.31 15.61
CA VAL A 101 1.04 5.02 15.59
C VAL A 101 2.28 5.05 16.48
N ASN A 102 2.51 3.98 17.23
CA ASN A 102 3.71 3.77 18.04
C ASN A 102 4.40 2.46 17.70
N ALA A 103 5.70 2.36 17.96
CA ALA A 103 6.42 1.09 17.88
C ALA A 103 6.04 0.17 19.06
N GLY A 104 6.01 -1.14 18.83
CA GLY A 104 5.61 -2.14 19.81
C GLY A 104 4.10 -2.24 20.05
N GLU A 105 3.28 -1.89 19.05
CA GLU A 105 1.82 -2.06 19.13
C GLU A 105 1.40 -3.53 19.21
N GLU A 106 0.31 -3.79 19.94
CA GLU A 106 -0.33 -5.10 19.88
C GLU A 106 -1.04 -5.29 18.52
N ALA A 107 -0.70 -6.35 17.81
CA ALA A 107 -1.28 -6.64 16.51
C ALA A 107 -2.74 -7.08 16.63
N ILE A 108 -3.66 -6.27 16.11
CA ILE A 108 -5.10 -6.54 16.08
C ILE A 108 -5.44 -7.54 14.96
N ASP A 109 -4.63 -7.60 13.91
CA ASP A 109 -4.90 -8.43 12.73
C ASP A 109 -3.72 -9.35 12.38
N SER A 110 -4.02 -10.64 12.16
CA SER A 110 -3.04 -11.66 11.83
C SER A 110 -2.78 -11.69 10.32
N ARG A 111 -1.63 -11.13 9.92
CA ARG A 111 -0.90 -11.26 8.64
C ARG A 111 -1.77 -11.58 7.41
N SER A 112 -2.11 -10.54 6.64
CA SER A 112 -2.83 -10.68 5.37
C SER A 112 -2.03 -11.51 4.35
N LYS A 113 -2.68 -12.40 3.59
CA LYS A 113 -2.08 -13.13 2.45
C LYS A 113 -1.87 -12.26 1.20
N LEU A 114 -1.94 -10.94 1.36
CA LEU A 114 -1.93 -9.97 0.27
C LEU A 114 -0.49 -9.52 -0.02
N SER A 115 -0.22 -9.21 -1.28
CA SER A 115 1.03 -8.56 -1.68
C SER A 115 1.13 -7.18 -1.01
N ILE A 116 2.15 -6.98 -0.17
CA ILE A 116 2.35 -5.74 0.58
C ILE A 116 3.71 -5.11 0.28
N ILE A 117 3.83 -3.81 0.53
CA ILE A 117 5.11 -3.12 0.69
C ILE A 117 5.36 -3.01 2.19
N TRP A 118 6.24 -3.87 2.71
CA TRP A 118 6.51 -4.05 4.13
C TRP A 118 7.65 -3.15 4.60
N LEU A 119 7.38 -2.26 5.56
CA LEU A 119 8.36 -1.36 6.16
C LEU A 119 8.68 -1.88 7.57
N THR A 120 9.91 -2.35 7.79
CA THR A 120 10.27 -3.04 9.05
C THR A 120 11.70 -2.77 9.51
N GLN A 121 11.94 -2.88 10.82
CA GLN A 121 13.29 -3.03 11.41
C GLN A 121 13.62 -4.48 11.79
N ASN A 122 12.63 -5.37 11.70
CA ASN A 122 12.72 -6.78 12.07
C ASN A 122 13.00 -7.64 10.83
N SER A 123 14.27 -7.97 10.57
CA SER A 123 14.70 -8.81 9.45
C SER A 123 14.01 -10.17 9.40
N ALA A 124 13.71 -10.78 10.56
CA ALA A 124 13.06 -12.08 10.63
C ALA A 124 11.64 -12.07 10.03
N SER A 125 10.95 -10.92 10.07
CA SER A 125 9.60 -10.76 9.51
C SER A 125 9.57 -10.94 7.98
N LEU A 126 10.68 -10.67 7.29
CA LEU A 126 10.79 -10.76 5.83
C LEU A 126 10.58 -12.18 5.30
N SER A 127 10.89 -13.20 6.11
CA SER A 127 10.66 -14.61 5.77
C SER A 127 9.18 -15.00 5.71
N THR A 128 8.30 -14.16 6.26
CA THR A 128 6.86 -14.45 6.38
C THR A 128 6.02 -13.77 5.31
N LEU A 129 6.63 -12.99 4.41
CA LEU A 129 5.96 -12.23 3.38
C LEU A 129 5.41 -13.15 2.28
N SER A 130 4.18 -12.86 1.83
CA SER A 130 3.58 -13.55 0.68
C SER A 130 4.30 -13.21 -0.63
N GLN A 131 4.15 -14.08 -1.63
CA GLN A 131 4.67 -13.83 -2.97
C GLN A 131 4.14 -12.51 -3.56
N GLY A 132 5.02 -11.79 -4.25
CA GLY A 132 4.71 -10.48 -4.84
C GLY A 132 4.93 -9.29 -3.90
N SER A 133 5.11 -9.54 -2.61
CA SER A 133 5.45 -8.50 -1.65
C SER A 133 6.82 -7.90 -1.91
N ARG A 134 6.98 -6.66 -1.46
CA ARG A 134 8.24 -5.92 -1.45
C ARG A 134 8.55 -5.50 -0.03
N TRP A 135 9.80 -5.22 0.25
CA TRP A 135 10.20 -4.80 1.59
C TRP A 135 11.15 -3.61 1.58
N VAL A 136 11.09 -2.83 2.65
CA VAL A 136 12.05 -1.79 2.99
C VAL A 136 12.52 -2.07 4.41
N LEU A 137 13.81 -2.34 4.58
CA LEU A 137 14.41 -2.75 5.84
C LEU A 137 15.27 -1.62 6.39
N TRP A 138 15.05 -1.27 7.65
CA TRP A 138 15.99 -0.48 8.43
C TRP A 138 16.84 -1.43 9.27
N PRO A 139 18.14 -1.61 8.97
CA PRO A 139 18.97 -2.51 9.77
C PRO A 139 19.19 -1.91 11.17
N SER A 140 19.03 -2.72 12.21
CA SER A 140 19.35 -2.30 13.57
C SER A 140 20.85 -2.41 13.82
N ALA A 141 21.49 -1.35 14.33
CA ALA A 141 22.93 -1.33 14.64
C ALA A 141 23.35 -2.39 15.68
N THR A 142 22.40 -2.88 16.49
CA THR A 142 22.64 -3.89 17.53
C THR A 142 22.44 -5.32 17.03
N ALA A 143 21.96 -5.52 15.80
CA ALA A 143 21.91 -6.83 15.19
C ALA A 143 23.35 -7.30 14.93
N LYS A 144 23.83 -8.20 15.79
CA LYS A 144 25.18 -8.77 15.68
C LYS A 144 25.41 -9.30 14.27
N THR A 145 26.59 -8.98 13.75
CA THR A 145 27.18 -9.32 12.44
C THR A 145 27.23 -10.82 12.07
N ASP A 146 26.61 -11.70 12.85
CA ASP A 146 26.57 -13.16 12.62
C ASP A 146 25.39 -13.61 11.74
N GLU A 147 24.40 -12.75 11.48
CA GLU A 147 23.35 -12.97 10.45
C GLU A 147 23.75 -12.34 9.10
N LYS A 148 25.00 -12.50 8.69
CA LYS A 148 25.37 -12.19 7.30
C LYS A 148 24.50 -13.01 6.35
N ILE A 149 23.59 -12.33 5.64
CA ILE A 149 23.43 -12.52 4.19
C ILE A 149 23.11 -13.98 3.80
N LEU A 150 22.11 -14.60 4.42
CA LEU A 150 21.72 -15.99 4.05
C LEU A 150 20.25 -16.17 3.70
N VAL A 151 19.44 -15.13 3.73
CA VAL A 151 18.18 -15.16 3.00
C VAL A 151 18.37 -14.25 1.80
N LYS A 152 18.79 -14.84 0.67
CA LYS A 152 18.38 -14.29 -0.63
C LYS A 152 16.86 -14.22 -0.54
N HIS A 153 16.34 -13.06 -0.18
CA HIS A 153 14.92 -12.84 -0.25
C HIS A 153 14.61 -12.85 -1.75
N ASP A 154 13.90 -13.90 -2.21
CA ASP A 154 13.40 -13.97 -3.60
C ASP A 154 12.43 -12.81 -3.92
N LEU A 155 12.07 -12.03 -2.91
CA LEU A 155 11.27 -10.83 -3.00
C LEU A 155 12.15 -9.58 -3.12
N PRO A 156 11.87 -8.69 -4.08
CA PRO A 156 12.63 -7.46 -4.27
C PRO A 156 12.44 -6.52 -3.08
N GLY A 157 13.53 -5.95 -2.58
CA GLY A 157 13.46 -4.96 -1.51
C GLY A 157 14.69 -4.08 -1.36
N LEU A 158 14.57 -3.12 -0.45
CA LEU A 158 15.51 -2.03 -0.26
C LEU A 158 15.97 -1.99 1.19
N GLU A 159 17.28 -2.04 1.41
CA GLU A 159 17.87 -1.77 2.73
C GLU A 159 18.20 -0.28 2.84
N ILE A 160 17.66 0.38 3.86
CA ILE A 160 17.88 1.80 4.13
C ILE A 160 19.16 1.96 4.94
N ARG A 161 20.03 2.84 4.45
CA ARG A 161 21.25 3.22 5.14
C ARG A 161 21.07 4.60 5.79
N SER A 162 21.45 4.69 7.06
CA SER A 162 21.38 5.94 7.83
C SER A 162 22.46 6.95 7.41
N ASP A 163 23.50 6.51 6.70
CA ASP A 163 24.59 7.36 6.17
C ASP A 163 24.23 8.10 4.86
N ARG A 164 23.02 7.89 4.33
CA ARG A 164 22.57 8.47 3.05
C ARG A 164 21.19 9.13 3.17
N PRO A 165 20.90 10.16 2.37
CA PRO A 165 19.56 10.76 2.30
C PRO A 165 18.50 9.71 1.97
N LEU A 166 17.36 9.76 2.67
CA LEU A 166 16.28 8.78 2.53
C LEU A 166 15.63 8.86 1.14
N GLU A 167 15.45 10.07 0.64
CA GLU A 167 14.76 10.37 -0.62
C GLU A 167 15.48 9.77 -1.82
N LEU A 168 16.82 9.89 -1.84
CA LEU A 168 17.65 9.33 -2.92
C LEU A 168 17.62 7.80 -2.92
N GLN A 169 17.53 7.18 -1.74
CA GLN A 169 17.44 5.73 -1.61
C GLN A 169 16.08 5.21 -2.10
N LEU A 170 14.98 5.89 -1.80
CA LEU A 170 13.63 5.51 -2.27
C LEU A 170 13.43 5.66 -3.78
N GLN A 171 14.24 6.50 -4.44
CA GLN A 171 14.21 6.66 -5.89
C GLN A 171 15.05 5.60 -6.63
N ALA A 172 15.88 4.86 -5.91
CA ALA A 172 16.71 3.82 -6.50
C ALA A 172 15.85 2.64 -6.98
N SER A 173 16.24 2.03 -8.09
CA SER A 173 15.60 0.81 -8.57
C SER A 173 15.86 -0.32 -7.58
N VAL A 174 14.78 -1.01 -7.21
CA VAL A 174 14.84 -2.22 -6.39
C VAL A 174 15.23 -3.39 -7.29
N SER A 175 16.39 -3.99 -7.03
CA SER A 175 16.90 -5.20 -7.69
C SER A 175 16.24 -6.48 -7.19
#